data_AF-A0A838B5S2-F1
#
_entry.id   AF-A0A838B5S2-F1
#
_cell.length_a   1.000
_cell.length_b   1.000
_cell.length_c   1.000
_cell.angle_alpha   90.00
_cell.angle_beta   90.00
_cell.angle_gamma   90.00
#
_symmetry.space_group_name_H-M   'P 1'
#
loop_
_entity.id
_entity.type
_entity.pdbx_description
1 polymer ?
#
loop_
_entity_poly.entity_id
_entity_poly.type
_entity_poly.pdbx_seq_one_letter_code
_entity_poly.pdbx_strand_id
1 'polypeptide(L)'
;MKGVARLFAVVGVVLVGGYPSNAAVLDTMTEVGDAIQTCWTPPSDAGNASVTLSFSFKRDGTLIGPPRPTAIKVDGDANAKKAFVDAATTALQKCLPLSFSPKLAQGVAGNVFTMQFASPKQ
;
A
#
# COMPACT_ATOMS: atom_id res chain seq x y z
N MET A 1 -30.86 -25.54 49.62
CA MET A 1 -29.44 -25.63 49.23
C MET A 1 -29.35 -25.84 47.72
N LYS A 2 -28.55 -25.01 47.03
CA LYS A 2 -28.03 -25.15 45.66
C LYS A 2 -29.07 -25.08 44.52
N GLY A 3 -29.17 -23.94 43.84
CA GLY A 3 -28.43 -23.64 42.60
C GLY A 3 -29.50 -23.28 41.54
N VAL A 4 -29.34 -22.41 40.55
CA VAL A 4 -28.16 -21.92 39.85
C VAL A 4 -28.57 -20.54 39.30
N ALA A 5 -27.78 -19.50 39.57
CA ALA A 5 -27.93 -18.21 38.89
C ALA A 5 -26.89 -18.17 37.78
N ARG A 6 -27.34 -18.27 36.51
CA ARG A 6 -26.46 -18.14 35.35
C ARG A 6 -26.63 -16.76 34.71
N LEU A 7 -25.74 -15.88 35.17
CA LEU A 7 -24.83 -15.02 34.40
C LEU A 7 -25.35 -14.42 33.08
N PHE A 8 -25.58 -13.11 33.16
CA PHE A 8 -25.25 -12.03 32.21
C PHE A 8 -25.27 -12.32 30.70
N ALA A 9 -26.29 -11.80 30.03
CA ALA A 9 -26.26 -11.53 28.59
C ALA A 9 -25.38 -10.30 28.32
N VAL A 10 -24.20 -10.49 27.73
CA VAL A 10 -23.38 -9.40 27.18
C VAL A 10 -23.90 -9.10 25.77
N VAL A 11 -24.64 -8.00 25.64
CA VAL A 11 -25.01 -7.45 24.33
C VAL A 11 -23.76 -6.80 23.73
N GLY A 12 -23.13 -7.49 22.78
CA GLY A 12 -22.03 -6.97 22.01
C GLY A 12 -22.51 -5.90 21.02
N VAL A 13 -22.21 -4.64 21.30
CA VAL A 13 -22.34 -3.55 20.31
C VAL A 13 -21.08 -3.58 19.45
N VAL A 14 -21.20 -4.16 18.25
CA VAL A 14 -20.16 -4.07 17.23
C VAL A 14 -20.30 -2.71 16.55
N LEU A 15 -19.55 -1.71 17.02
CA LEU A 15 -19.38 -0.47 16.26
C LEU A 15 -18.46 -0.78 15.08
N VAL A 16 -19.06 -1.18 13.95
CA VAL A 16 -18.40 -1.08 12.63
C VAL A 16 -18.37 0.41 12.29
N GLY A 17 -17.48 1.13 12.96
CA GLY A 17 -17.05 2.45 12.55
C GLY A 17 -16.21 2.28 11.29
N GLY A 18 -16.88 2.16 10.13
CA GLY A 18 -16.25 2.46 8.87
C GLY A 18 -15.85 3.93 8.93
N TYR A 19 -14.61 4.21 9.33
CA TYR A 19 -14.04 5.53 9.10
C TYR A 19 -14.15 5.76 7.60
N PRO A 20 -14.83 6.82 7.12
CA PRO A 20 -14.56 7.27 5.79
C PRO A 20 -13.06 7.60 5.83
N SER A 21 -12.26 6.73 5.21
CA SER A 21 -10.91 7.09 4.81
C SER A 21 -11.13 8.22 3.82
N ASN A 22 -11.20 9.44 4.37
CA ASN A 22 -10.95 10.63 3.59
C ASN A 22 -9.49 10.48 3.21
N ALA A 23 -9.23 9.71 2.14
CA ALA A 23 -7.94 9.69 1.50
C ALA A 23 -7.65 11.16 1.21
N ALA A 24 -6.75 11.74 1.99
CA ALA A 24 -6.45 13.15 1.94
C ALA A 24 -6.18 13.51 0.48
N VAL A 25 -6.79 14.59 0.00
CA VAL A 25 -6.54 15.05 -1.36
C VAL A 25 -5.06 15.40 -1.44
N LEU A 26 -4.37 14.75 -2.36
CA LEU A 26 -2.93 14.89 -2.58
C LEU A 26 -2.70 16.00 -3.60
N ASP A 27 -1.93 17.00 -3.23
CA ASP A 27 -1.59 18.17 -4.02
C ASP A 27 -0.19 18.09 -4.62
N THR A 28 0.69 17.24 -4.07
CA THR A 28 2.07 17.10 -4.53
C THR A 28 2.50 15.64 -4.74
N MET A 29 3.51 15.44 -5.59
CA MET A 29 4.11 14.11 -5.77
C MET A 29 4.83 13.58 -4.52
N THR A 30 5.25 14.46 -3.61
CA THR A 30 5.80 14.06 -2.32
C THR A 30 4.73 13.37 -1.48
N GLU A 31 3.54 13.97 -1.37
CA GLU A 31 2.41 13.38 -0.65
C GLU A 31 1.92 12.08 -1.29
N VAL A 32 1.95 11.98 -2.62
CA VAL A 32 1.74 10.71 -3.33
C VAL A 32 2.76 9.66 -2.91
N GLY A 33 4.02 10.05 -2.80
CA GLY A 33 5.09 9.20 -2.33
C GLY A 33 4.82 8.65 -0.94
N ASP A 34 4.54 9.56 -0.01
CA ASP A 34 4.27 9.24 1.39
C ASP A 34 3.02 8.36 1.52
N ALA A 35 1.94 8.67 0.79
CA ALA A 35 0.73 7.86 0.77
C ALA A 35 1.01 6.42 0.34
N ILE A 36 1.78 6.22 -0.73
CA ILE A 36 2.16 4.88 -1.21
C ILE A 36 3.02 4.14 -0.19
N GLN A 37 3.95 4.83 0.47
CA GLN A 37 4.78 4.23 1.52
C GLN A 37 3.96 3.77 2.74
N THR A 38 2.83 4.41 3.05
CA THR A 38 1.94 3.92 4.13
C THR A 38 1.29 2.58 3.82
N CYS A 39 1.12 2.25 2.54
CA CYS A 39 0.59 0.98 2.07
C CYS A 39 1.66 -0.11 2.00
N TRP A 40 2.94 0.24 2.10
CA TRP A 40 4.04 -0.71 2.03
C TRP A 40 4.25 -1.41 3.37
N THR A 41 4.14 -2.74 3.34
CA THR A 41 4.58 -3.60 4.44
C THR A 41 5.63 -4.55 3.88
N PRO A 42 6.91 -4.41 4.27
CA PRO A 42 7.97 -5.28 3.79
C PRO A 42 7.74 -6.71 4.29
N PRO A 43 8.01 -7.74 3.46
CA PRO A 43 7.98 -9.12 3.93
C PRO A 43 8.90 -9.33 5.13
N SER A 44 8.43 -10.09 6.12
CA SER A 44 9.29 -10.58 7.21
C SER A 44 10.49 -11.32 6.62
N ASP A 45 11.66 -11.16 7.25
CA ASP A 45 12.90 -11.84 6.86
C ASP A 45 13.51 -11.42 5.51
N ALA A 46 13.04 -10.33 4.92
CA ALA A 46 13.59 -9.82 3.65
C ALA A 46 15.01 -9.24 3.75
N GLY A 47 15.59 -9.13 4.96
CA GLY A 47 16.91 -8.53 5.18
C GLY A 47 17.04 -7.15 4.55
N ASN A 48 18.20 -6.83 3.98
CA ASN A 48 18.48 -5.57 3.29
C ASN A 48 17.97 -5.57 1.82
N ALA A 49 16.66 -5.79 1.64
CA ALA A 49 16.02 -5.86 0.33
C ALA A 49 15.44 -4.53 -0.17
N SER A 50 15.45 -4.34 -1.50
CA SER A 50 14.68 -3.31 -2.19
C SER A 50 14.30 -3.68 -3.62
N VAL A 51 13.21 -3.10 -4.10
CA VAL A 51 12.77 -3.14 -5.50
C VAL A 51 12.34 -1.75 -5.93
N THR A 52 12.75 -1.32 -7.12
CA THR A 52 12.23 -0.11 -7.76
C THR A 52 11.17 -0.53 -8.77
N LEU A 53 9.96 -0.01 -8.63
CA LEU A 53 8.87 -0.18 -9.58
C LEU A 53 8.73 1.08 -10.44
N SER A 54 8.47 0.90 -11.73
CA SER A 54 8.02 1.91 -12.66
C SER A 54 6.53 1.75 -12.94
N PHE A 55 5.79 2.86 -12.96
CA PHE A 55 4.35 2.86 -13.15
C PHE A 55 3.85 4.24 -13.58
N SER A 56 2.62 4.31 -14.07
CA SER A 56 1.96 5.55 -14.49
C SER A 56 0.56 5.61 -13.92
N PHE A 57 0.08 6.82 -13.65
CA PHE A 57 -1.29 7.04 -13.16
C PHE A 57 -2.19 7.61 -14.26
N LYS A 58 -3.48 7.31 -14.13
CA LYS A 58 -4.56 8.07 -14.75
C LYS A 58 -4.90 9.27 -13.88
N ARG A 59 -5.77 10.17 -14.40
CA ARG A 59 -6.29 11.32 -13.64
C ARG A 59 -7.14 10.92 -12.43
N ASP A 60 -7.72 9.73 -12.44
CA ASP A 60 -8.58 9.20 -11.38
C ASP A 60 -7.81 8.52 -10.23
N GLY A 61 -6.47 8.59 -10.26
CA GLY A 61 -5.64 7.97 -9.22
C GLY A 61 -5.43 6.47 -9.37
N THR A 62 -5.95 5.84 -10.43
CA THR A 62 -5.66 4.44 -10.76
C THR A 62 -4.44 4.31 -11.65
N LEU A 63 -3.91 3.09 -11.80
CA LEU A 63 -2.75 2.82 -12.65
C LEU A 63 -3.10 2.73 -14.14
N ILE A 64 -2.15 3.12 -14.97
CA ILE A 64 -2.08 2.80 -16.39
C ILE A 64 -1.21 1.55 -16.52
N GLY A 65 -1.86 0.40 -16.69
CA GLY A 65 -1.19 -0.89 -16.84
C GLY A 65 -0.55 -1.40 -15.55
N PRO A 66 0.12 -2.57 -15.61
CA PRO A 66 0.77 -3.17 -14.45
C PRO A 66 2.11 -2.46 -14.14
N PRO A 67 2.45 -2.25 -12.86
CA PRO A 67 3.78 -1.81 -12.45
C PRO A 67 4.86 -2.77 -12.94
N ARG A 68 6.03 -2.23 -13.29
CA ARG A 68 7.18 -3.01 -13.78
C ARG A 68 8.42 -2.80 -12.92
N PRO A 69 9.07 -3.86 -12.43
CA PRO A 69 10.34 -3.71 -11.72
C PRO A 69 11.44 -3.23 -12.66
N THR A 70 12.19 -2.21 -12.24
CA THR A 70 13.34 -1.65 -12.97
C THR A 70 14.67 -1.91 -12.27
N ALA A 71 14.66 -2.16 -10.96
CA ALA A 71 15.82 -2.60 -10.19
C ALA A 71 15.37 -3.54 -9.06
N ILE A 72 16.10 -4.63 -8.83
CA ILE A 72 15.79 -5.60 -7.79
C ILE A 72 17.09 -5.90 -7.02
N LYS A 73 17.09 -5.62 -5.73
CA LYS A 73 18.18 -5.94 -4.79
C LYS A 73 17.58 -6.73 -3.64
N VAL A 74 17.52 -8.04 -3.78
CA VAL A 74 17.00 -8.97 -2.77
C VAL A 74 18.01 -10.10 -2.65
N ASP A 75 18.44 -10.37 -1.42
CA ASP A 75 19.28 -11.52 -1.10
C ASP A 75 18.43 -12.81 -1.19
N GLY A 76 18.96 -13.85 -1.83
CA GLY A 76 18.25 -15.11 -2.05
C GLY A 76 18.02 -15.47 -3.52
N ASP A 77 17.24 -16.53 -3.72
CA ASP A 77 16.99 -17.15 -5.02
C ASP A 77 15.96 -16.37 -5.87
N ALA A 78 15.65 -16.91 -7.05
CA ALA A 78 14.66 -16.31 -7.95
C ALA A 78 13.26 -16.22 -7.33
N ASN A 79 12.90 -17.17 -6.44
CA ASN A 79 11.60 -17.18 -5.77
C ASN A 79 11.53 -16.06 -4.72
N ALA A 80 12.59 -15.84 -3.94
CA ALA A 80 12.68 -14.74 -2.99
C ALA A 80 12.57 -13.37 -3.70
N LYS A 81 13.29 -13.20 -4.81
CA LYS A 81 13.20 -11.99 -5.65
C LYS A 81 11.78 -11.77 -6.17
N LYS A 82 11.14 -12.81 -6.70
CA LYS A 82 9.76 -12.75 -7.19
C LYS A 82 8.77 -12.40 -6.09
N ALA A 83 8.86 -13.05 -4.93
CA ALA A 83 7.97 -12.79 -3.80
C ALA A 83 8.05 -11.33 -3.33
N PHE A 84 9.26 -10.74 -3.28
CA PHE A 84 9.44 -9.34 -2.90
C PHE A 84 8.86 -8.36 -3.94
N VAL A 85 9.05 -8.65 -5.24
CA VAL A 85 8.46 -7.86 -6.33
C VAL A 85 6.93 -7.94 -6.29
N ASP A 86 6.37 -9.13 -6.08
CA ASP A 86 4.93 -9.37 -5.99
C ASP A 86 4.33 -8.65 -4.76
N ALA A 87 5.04 -8.65 -3.63
CA ALA A 87 4.65 -7.90 -2.44
C ALA A 87 4.59 -6.39 -2.71
N ALA A 88 5.64 -5.81 -3.32
CA ALA A 88 5.67 -4.38 -3.64
C ALA A 88 4.58 -4.00 -4.66
N THR A 89 4.37 -4.83 -5.68
CA THR A 89 3.31 -4.64 -6.67
C THR A 89 1.93 -4.68 -6.01
N THR A 90 1.71 -5.65 -5.12
CA THR A 90 0.46 -5.79 -4.37
C THR A 90 0.21 -4.59 -3.45
N ALA A 91 1.24 -4.11 -2.75
CA ALA A 91 1.14 -2.95 -1.89
C ALA A 91 0.74 -1.70 -2.68
N LEU A 92 1.41 -1.45 -3.81
CA LEU A 92 1.05 -0.35 -4.70
C LEU A 92 -0.39 -0.49 -5.21
N GLN A 93 -0.81 -1.67 -5.65
CA GLN A 93 -2.17 -1.89 -6.16
C GLN A 93 -3.26 -1.70 -5.09
N LYS A 94 -3.01 -2.14 -3.85
CA LYS A 94 -3.92 -1.96 -2.73
C LYS A 94 -4.03 -0.51 -2.25
N CYS A 95 -3.04 0.31 -2.59
CA CYS A 95 -3.03 1.73 -2.22
C CYS A 95 -3.92 2.61 -3.11
N LEU A 96 -4.56 2.03 -4.12
CA LEU A 96 -5.28 2.75 -5.15
C LEU A 96 -6.80 2.61 -4.97
N PRO A 97 -7.58 3.58 -5.46
CA PRO A 97 -7.15 4.82 -6.13
C PRO A 97 -6.61 5.87 -5.15
N LEU A 98 -5.65 6.68 -5.61
CA LEU A 98 -5.17 7.85 -4.86
C LEU A 98 -6.02 9.08 -5.19
N SER A 99 -6.42 9.85 -4.17
CA SER A 99 -7.20 11.08 -4.34
C SER A 99 -6.30 12.23 -4.76
N PHE A 100 -6.18 12.52 -6.05
CA PHE A 100 -5.41 13.68 -6.53
C PHE A 100 -6.24 14.97 -6.54
N SER A 101 -5.60 16.09 -6.22
CA SER A 101 -6.19 17.40 -6.47
C SER A 101 -6.33 17.66 -7.97
N PRO A 102 -7.26 18.52 -8.41
CA PRO A 102 -7.44 18.79 -9.84
C PRO A 102 -6.16 19.27 -10.54
N LYS A 103 -5.34 20.05 -9.84
CA LYS A 103 -4.05 20.54 -10.33
C LYS A 103 -3.05 19.39 -10.49
N LEU A 104 -2.92 18.53 -9.48
CA LEU A 104 -2.01 17.39 -9.55
C LEU A 104 -2.44 16.40 -10.63
N ALA A 105 -3.74 16.08 -10.70
CA ALA A 105 -4.32 15.16 -11.69
C ALA A 105 -3.98 15.54 -13.14
N GLN A 106 -3.94 16.84 -13.46
CA GLN A 106 -3.54 17.33 -14.78
C GLN A 106 -2.06 17.07 -15.09
N GLY A 107 -1.19 17.16 -14.09
CA GLY A 107 0.25 17.00 -14.24
C GLY A 107 0.75 15.56 -14.16
N VAL A 108 0.02 14.64 -13.52
CA VAL A 108 0.49 13.25 -13.30
C VAL A 108 0.09 12.29 -14.42
N ALA A 109 -1.03 12.53 -15.08
CA ALA A 109 -1.60 11.56 -16.00
C ALA A 109 -0.68 11.25 -17.19
N GLY A 110 -0.37 9.97 -17.39
CA GLY A 110 0.47 9.50 -18.50
C GLY A 110 1.98 9.63 -18.28
N ASN A 111 2.43 10.20 -17.16
CA ASN A 111 3.86 10.24 -16.83
C ASN A 111 4.32 8.91 -16.23
N VAL A 112 5.56 8.52 -16.50
CA VAL A 112 6.20 7.36 -15.87
C VAL A 112 6.91 7.82 -14.61
N PHE A 113 6.52 7.23 -13.49
CA PHE A 113 7.14 7.43 -12.19
C PHE A 113 7.90 6.19 -11.78
N THR A 114 8.94 6.36 -10.97
CA THR A 114 9.66 5.26 -10.34
C THR A 114 9.69 5.46 -8.84
N MET A 115 9.43 4.40 -8.09
CA MET A 115 9.51 4.40 -6.64
C MET A 115 10.21 3.16 -6.14
N GLN A 116 11.08 3.32 -5.14
CA GLN A 116 11.72 2.23 -4.44
C GLN A 116 10.90 1.82 -3.21
N PHE A 117 10.62 0.52 -3.13
CA PHE A 117 10.10 -0.17 -1.95
C PHE A 117 11.27 -0.91 -1.31
N ALA A 118 11.56 -0.60 -0.05
CA ALA A 118 12.70 -1.16 0.67
C ALA A 118 12.26 -1.75 2.00
N SER A 119 12.96 -2.79 2.44
CA SER A 119 12.88 -3.25 3.82
C SER A 119 13.65 -2.28 4.73
N PRO A 120 13.23 -2.10 5.99
CA PRO A 120 14.01 -1.41 6.99
C PRO A 120 15.44 -1.95 7.03
N LYS A 121 16.42 -1.06 7.16
CA LYS A 121 17.78 -1.49 7.48
C LYS A 121 17.75 -2.13 8.86
N GLN A 122 18.20 -3.38 8.95
CA GLN A 122 18.44 -4.05 10.22
C GLN A 122 19.73 -3.54 10.89
#